data_AF-A0A850AEU4-F1
#
_entry.id   AF-A0A850AEU4-F1
#
_cell.length_a   1.000
_cell.length_b   1.000
_cell.length_c   1.000
_cell.angle_alpha   90.00
_cell.angle_beta   90.00
_cell.angle_gamma   90.00
#
_symmetry.space_group_name_H-M   'P 1'
#
loop_
_entity.id
_entity.type
_entity.pdbx_description
1 polymer ?
#
loop_
_entity_poly.entity_id
_entity_poly.type
_entity_poly.pdbx_seq_one_letter_code
_entity_poly.pdbx_strand_id
1 'polypeptide(L)'
;MSAVAFFISAHGLGHAARAAAVMQALHDRRPHLRCEIFSAAPAWFFHESLTGPWRYHALAVDVGLVQVDSLHEDMPATLAALDAFYPLDAGLVQALARQIVALGCELVLCDIAPLGIAVAAAAGLPSVLIENFTWEWIYAGLEEAYPDLRRHRCYLAQLFAAADHRIQAEPVCVAQAGAFTTPPIARRPRQTRTEIRQRLGVAANAPLVLLTMGGAAWEYAFLPRLTTAQPDIQFLIPGSVSQVERWWPTKSSTVSTSVPGNRRRPRPSCCRNSVADSVGRRKSTLLMAGMSTPSLRMSETKPHSSGSSGSA
;
A
#
# COMPACT_ATOMS: atom_id res chain seq x y z
N MET A 1 27.28 -9.82 -0.11
CA MET A 1 26.25 -9.50 0.90
C MET A 1 24.99 -10.23 0.50
N SER A 2 24.51 -11.14 1.34
CA SER A 2 23.28 -11.94 1.13
C SER A 2 22.05 -11.01 1.08
N ALA A 3 21.10 -11.33 0.20
CA ALA A 3 19.87 -10.58 0.03
C ALA A 3 18.65 -11.52 -0.03
N VAL A 4 17.46 -10.97 0.25
CA VAL A 4 16.18 -11.66 0.12
C VAL A 4 15.26 -10.82 -0.74
N ALA A 5 14.67 -11.45 -1.76
CA ALA A 5 13.66 -10.81 -2.60
C ALA A 5 12.29 -10.93 -1.92
N PHE A 6 11.56 -9.83 -1.82
CA PHE A 6 10.21 -9.79 -1.29
C PHE A 6 9.24 -9.39 -2.40
N PHE A 7 8.37 -10.31 -2.80
CA PHE A 7 7.25 -10.02 -3.70
C PHE A 7 6.02 -9.80 -2.83
N ILE A 8 5.46 -8.59 -2.88
CA ILE A 8 4.44 -8.16 -1.92
C ILE A 8 3.22 -7.64 -2.68
N SER A 9 2.08 -8.27 -2.44
CA SER A 9 0.80 -7.77 -2.95
C SER A 9 0.59 -6.31 -2.57
N ALA A 10 0.05 -5.55 -3.51
CA ALA A 10 -0.33 -4.15 -3.29
C ALA A 10 -1.83 -4.00 -2.94
N HIS A 11 -2.54 -5.10 -2.68
CA HIS A 11 -3.96 -5.13 -2.36
C HIS A 11 -4.25 -4.62 -0.93
N GLY A 12 -3.97 -3.32 -0.73
CA GLY A 12 -4.03 -2.65 0.56
C GLY A 12 -2.71 -2.64 1.32
N LEU A 13 -2.60 -1.69 2.28
CA LEU A 13 -1.39 -1.50 3.08
C LEU A 13 -1.14 -2.61 4.12
N GLY A 14 -2.11 -3.51 4.33
CA GLY A 14 -1.97 -4.65 5.24
C GLY A 14 -0.83 -5.58 4.85
N HIS A 15 -0.71 -5.89 3.55
CA HIS A 15 0.38 -6.71 3.00
C HIS A 15 1.74 -6.04 3.18
N ALA A 16 1.85 -4.75 2.85
CA ALA A 16 3.06 -3.98 3.11
C ALA A 16 3.42 -3.93 4.61
N ALA A 17 2.43 -3.82 5.50
CA ALA A 17 2.63 -3.84 6.95
C ALA A 17 3.15 -5.19 7.45
N ARG A 18 2.56 -6.29 6.99
CA ARG A 18 2.97 -7.65 7.31
C ARG A 18 4.39 -7.91 6.82
N ALA A 19 4.66 -7.66 5.54
CA ALA A 19 5.97 -7.85 4.96
C ALA A 19 7.05 -6.98 5.64
N ALA A 20 6.74 -5.72 5.97
CA ALA A 20 7.67 -4.85 6.70
C ALA A 20 7.98 -5.38 8.10
N ALA A 21 7.01 -5.95 8.81
CA ALA A 21 7.25 -6.57 10.12
C ALA A 21 8.17 -7.80 10.00
N VAL A 22 7.99 -8.62 8.95
CA VAL A 22 8.90 -9.75 8.65
C VAL A 22 10.31 -9.25 8.35
N MET A 23 10.45 -8.27 7.45
CA MET A 23 11.75 -7.67 7.13
C MET A 23 12.45 -7.10 8.37
N GLN A 24 11.72 -6.40 9.24
CA GLN A 24 12.29 -5.87 10.48
C GLN A 24 12.77 -7.01 11.39
N ALA A 25 11.98 -8.08 11.54
CA ALA A 25 12.38 -9.26 12.32
C ALA A 25 13.61 -9.97 11.75
N LEU A 26 13.80 -9.95 10.42
CA LEU A 26 15.02 -10.43 9.77
C LEU A 26 16.20 -9.50 10.03
N HIS A 27 16.04 -8.18 9.89
CA HIS A 27 17.09 -7.21 10.17
C HIS A 27 17.57 -7.28 11.62
N ASP A 28 16.66 -7.47 12.58
CA ASP A 28 17.01 -7.65 14.00
C ASP A 28 17.97 -8.85 14.22
N ARG A 29 17.86 -9.90 13.38
CA ARG A 29 18.70 -11.11 13.46
C ARG A 29 19.92 -11.04 12.55
N ARG A 30 19.81 -10.33 11.43
CA ARG A 30 20.80 -10.23 10.35
C ARG A 30 20.88 -8.75 9.91
N PRO A 31 21.58 -7.88 10.66
CA PRO A 31 21.56 -6.42 10.42
C PRO A 31 22.09 -5.97 9.05
N HIS A 32 22.88 -6.81 8.38
CA HIS A 32 23.44 -6.54 7.06
C HIS A 32 22.69 -7.23 5.92
N LEU A 33 21.60 -7.94 6.22
CA LEU A 33 20.73 -8.53 5.19
C LEU A 33 20.08 -7.40 4.39
N ARG A 34 20.15 -7.48 3.06
CA ARG A 34 19.45 -6.53 2.20
C ARG A 34 18.11 -7.12 1.76
N CYS A 35 17.03 -6.35 1.94
CA CYS A 35 15.70 -6.71 1.42
C CYS A 35 15.47 -6.02 0.07
N GLU A 36 15.27 -6.80 -1.00
CA GLU A 36 14.92 -6.30 -2.33
C GLU A 36 13.40 -6.38 -2.50
N ILE A 37 12.70 -5.25 -2.48
CA ILE A 37 11.24 -5.17 -2.43
C ILE A 37 10.68 -5.02 -3.84
N PHE A 38 9.89 -5.98 -4.29
CA PHE A 38 9.14 -5.97 -5.54
C PHE A 38 7.65 -5.82 -5.22
N SER A 39 7.09 -4.63 -5.46
CA SER A 39 5.69 -4.34 -5.14
C SER A 39 5.18 -3.11 -5.88
N ALA A 40 3.85 -2.97 -5.94
CA ALA A 40 3.19 -1.73 -6.32
C ALA A 40 2.72 -0.92 -5.09
N ALA A 41 2.91 -1.45 -3.87
CA ALA A 41 2.59 -0.74 -2.63
C ALA A 41 3.49 0.49 -2.44
N PRO A 42 2.99 1.63 -1.95
CA PRO A 42 3.77 2.88 -1.93
C PRO A 42 5.10 2.77 -1.18
N ALA A 43 6.21 3.13 -1.84
CA ALA A 43 7.56 3.03 -1.27
C ALA A 43 7.74 3.81 0.06
N TRP A 44 6.99 4.90 0.25
CA TRP A 44 7.01 5.67 1.50
C TRP A 44 6.64 4.82 2.71
N PHE A 45 5.79 3.81 2.53
CA PHE A 45 5.35 2.94 3.61
C PHE A 45 6.51 2.12 4.18
N PHE A 46 7.38 1.60 3.30
CA PHE A 46 8.58 0.87 3.70
C PHE A 46 9.62 1.78 4.33
N HIS A 47 9.80 2.99 3.78
CA HIS A 47 10.67 4.01 4.37
C HIS A 47 10.28 4.37 5.81
N GLU A 48 8.98 4.47 6.09
CA GLU A 48 8.50 4.74 7.45
C GLU A 48 8.53 3.52 8.37
N SER A 49 8.68 2.30 7.82
CA SER A 49 8.56 1.05 8.58
C SER A 49 9.90 0.35 8.85
N LEU A 50 10.91 0.56 8.01
CA LEU A 50 12.17 -0.19 8.04
C LEU A 50 13.35 0.69 8.39
N THR A 51 14.26 0.16 9.20
CA THR A 51 15.55 0.81 9.54
C THR A 51 16.76 0.13 8.92
N GLY A 52 16.64 -1.15 8.52
CA GLY A 52 17.71 -1.91 7.89
C GLY A 52 17.86 -1.66 6.38
N PRO A 53 18.84 -2.29 5.71
CA PRO A 53 19.10 -2.08 4.29
C PRO A 53 17.99 -2.63 3.39
N TRP A 54 17.40 -1.78 2.55
CA TRP A 54 16.42 -2.21 1.54
C TRP A 54 16.55 -1.42 0.24
N ARG A 55 15.99 -1.98 -0.83
CA ARG A 55 15.80 -1.34 -2.13
C ARG A 55 14.42 -1.66 -2.66
N TYR A 56 13.88 -0.79 -3.49
CA TYR A 56 12.51 -0.90 -3.99
C TYR A 56 12.47 -0.94 -5.51
N HIS A 57 11.69 -1.88 -6.02
CA HIS A 57 11.44 -2.18 -7.42
C HIS A 57 9.93 -2.10 -7.63
N ALA A 58 9.46 -1.04 -8.29
CA ALA A 58 8.04 -0.87 -8.58
C ALA A 58 7.58 -1.97 -9.55
N LEU A 59 6.69 -2.85 -9.10
CA LEU A 59 6.23 -4.00 -9.87
C LEU A 59 4.85 -4.47 -9.41
N ALA A 60 3.91 -4.65 -10.34
CA ALA A 60 2.69 -5.39 -10.08
C ALA A 60 3.02 -6.89 -10.00
N VAL A 61 2.70 -7.51 -8.86
CA VAL A 61 3.03 -8.92 -8.59
C VAL A 61 1.82 -9.85 -8.57
N ASP A 62 0.63 -9.25 -8.58
CA ASP A 62 -0.68 -9.88 -8.62
C ASP A 62 -1.74 -8.87 -9.08
N VAL A 63 -2.97 -9.35 -9.21
CA VAL A 63 -4.16 -8.54 -9.53
C VAL A 63 -5.05 -8.36 -8.30
N GLY A 64 -5.34 -9.45 -7.58
CA GLY A 64 -6.29 -9.44 -6.48
C GLY A 64 -7.72 -9.14 -6.95
N LEU A 65 -8.37 -8.17 -6.31
CA LEU A 65 -9.67 -7.63 -6.71
C LEU A 65 -9.52 -6.15 -7.07
N VAL A 66 -10.07 -5.72 -8.19
CA VAL A 66 -10.18 -4.28 -8.49
C VAL A 66 -11.30 -3.73 -7.60
N GLN A 67 -11.01 -2.69 -6.83
CA GLN A 67 -11.94 -2.08 -5.89
C GLN A 67 -12.39 -0.69 -6.38
N VAL A 68 -13.67 -0.39 -6.21
CA VAL A 68 -14.22 0.97 -6.36
C VAL A 68 -13.98 1.76 -5.09
N ASP A 69 -14.24 1.13 -3.94
CA ASP A 69 -14.00 1.66 -2.60
C ASP A 69 -13.69 0.51 -1.60
N SER A 70 -13.56 0.82 -0.30
CA SER A 70 -13.23 -0.19 0.71
C SER A 70 -14.25 -1.31 0.90
N LEU A 71 -15.47 -1.18 0.36
CA LEU A 71 -16.58 -2.11 0.54
C LEU A 71 -17.09 -2.70 -0.79
N HIS A 72 -16.74 -2.10 -1.92
CA HIS A 72 -17.26 -2.50 -3.23
C HIS A 72 -16.16 -2.87 -4.21
N GLU A 73 -16.30 -4.06 -4.78
CA GLU A 73 -15.44 -4.62 -5.81
C GLU A 73 -16.01 -4.35 -7.21
N ASP A 74 -15.14 -4.09 -8.19
CA ASP A 74 -15.47 -4.02 -9.61
C ASP A 74 -15.08 -5.35 -10.27
N MET A 75 -16.05 -6.27 -10.34
CA MET A 75 -15.81 -7.62 -10.90
C MET A 75 -15.55 -7.63 -12.40
N PRO A 76 -16.26 -6.83 -13.24
CA PRO A 76 -15.88 -6.66 -14.64
C PRO A 76 -14.42 -6.18 -14.82
N ALA A 77 -13.98 -5.18 -14.06
CA ALA A 77 -12.60 -4.70 -14.13
C ALA A 77 -11.60 -5.73 -13.60
N THR A 78 -11.98 -6.48 -12.55
CA THR A 78 -11.19 -7.58 -12.00
C THR A 78 -10.94 -8.66 -13.05
N LEU A 79 -11.99 -9.14 -13.72
CA LEU A 79 -11.85 -10.16 -14.77
C LEU A 79 -11.00 -9.67 -15.94
N ALA A 80 -11.18 -8.42 -16.37
CA ALA A 80 -10.35 -7.82 -17.43
C ALA A 80 -8.87 -7.71 -17.01
N ALA A 81 -8.59 -7.34 -15.77
CA ALA A 81 -7.23 -7.28 -15.24
C ALA A 81 -6.59 -8.66 -15.10
N LEU A 82 -7.36 -9.66 -14.66
CA LEU A 82 -6.90 -11.05 -14.59
C LEU A 82 -6.57 -11.62 -15.96
N ASP A 83 -7.42 -11.38 -16.96
CA ASP A 83 -7.19 -11.81 -18.34
C ASP A 83 -5.96 -11.15 -18.98
N ALA A 84 -5.65 -9.92 -18.58
CA ALA A 84 -4.47 -9.21 -19.06
C ALA A 84 -3.18 -9.66 -18.35
N PHE A 85 -3.27 -10.13 -17.10
CA PHE A 85 -2.11 -10.46 -16.27
C PHE A 85 -1.75 -11.95 -16.27
N TYR A 86 -2.75 -12.82 -16.44
CA TYR A 86 -2.59 -14.28 -16.41
C TYR A 86 -2.92 -14.93 -17.76
N PRO A 87 -2.14 -15.93 -18.21
CA PRO A 87 -0.99 -16.53 -17.52
C PRO A 87 0.22 -15.59 -17.47
N LEU A 88 1.11 -15.80 -16.48
CA LEU A 88 2.30 -14.98 -16.32
C LEU A 88 3.18 -15.03 -17.57
N ASP A 89 3.62 -13.85 -18.04
CA ASP A 89 4.55 -13.75 -19.17
C ASP A 89 5.90 -14.41 -18.81
N ALA A 90 6.28 -15.44 -19.58
CA ALA A 90 7.51 -16.19 -19.33
C ALA A 90 8.77 -15.32 -19.48
N GLY A 91 8.75 -14.33 -20.37
CA GLY A 91 9.86 -13.38 -20.56
C GLY A 91 10.07 -12.51 -19.33
N LEU A 92 8.99 -11.98 -18.75
CA LEU A 92 8.98 -11.23 -17.49
C LEU A 92 9.51 -12.07 -16.33
N VAL A 93 9.00 -13.29 -16.16
CA VAL A 93 9.44 -14.21 -15.10
C VAL A 93 10.94 -14.47 -15.21
N GLN A 94 11.44 -14.78 -16.40
CA GLN A 94 12.87 -15.02 -16.64
C GLN A 94 13.73 -13.77 -16.46
N ALA A 95 13.23 -12.59 -16.81
CA ALA A 95 13.93 -11.33 -16.58
C ALA A 95 14.06 -11.03 -15.07
N LEU A 96 12.98 -11.20 -14.31
CA LEU A 96 12.98 -11.03 -12.86
C LEU A 96 13.86 -12.07 -12.17
N ALA A 97 13.85 -13.33 -12.61
CA ALA A 97 14.71 -14.38 -12.09
C ALA A 97 16.20 -14.00 -12.23
N ARG A 98 16.61 -13.56 -13.43
CA ARG A 98 17.97 -13.03 -13.64
C ARG A 98 18.28 -11.81 -12.78
N GLN A 99 17.30 -10.92 -12.62
CA GLN A 99 17.46 -9.71 -11.79
C GLN A 99 17.71 -10.07 -10.32
N ILE A 100 16.90 -10.94 -9.70
CA ILE A 100 17.08 -11.30 -8.29
C ILE A 100 18.40 -12.06 -8.05
N VAL A 101 18.82 -12.90 -8.99
CA VAL A 101 20.15 -13.56 -8.97
C VAL A 101 21.28 -12.53 -9.06
N ALA A 102 21.19 -11.56 -9.98
CA ALA A 102 22.19 -10.50 -10.11
C ALA A 102 22.24 -9.57 -8.88
N LEU A 103 21.11 -9.41 -8.17
CA LEU A 103 21.03 -8.71 -6.90
C LEU A 103 21.58 -9.54 -5.72
N GLY A 104 22.00 -10.79 -5.95
CA GLY A 104 22.54 -11.68 -4.93
C GLY A 104 21.48 -12.17 -3.94
N CYS A 105 20.24 -12.31 -4.39
CA CYS A 105 19.17 -12.89 -3.57
C CYS A 105 19.38 -14.39 -3.43
N GLU A 106 19.19 -14.91 -2.21
CA GLU A 106 19.36 -16.33 -1.87
C GLU A 106 18.02 -17.00 -1.48
N LEU A 107 16.96 -16.19 -1.33
CA LEU A 107 15.62 -16.59 -0.91
C LEU A 107 14.59 -15.62 -1.50
N VAL A 108 13.40 -16.14 -1.80
CA VAL A 108 12.25 -15.33 -2.21
C VAL A 108 11.10 -15.46 -1.20
N LEU A 109 10.68 -14.35 -0.61
CA LEU A 109 9.50 -14.26 0.25
C LEU A 109 8.34 -13.69 -0.56
N CYS A 110 7.20 -14.38 -0.53
CA CYS A 110 6.00 -14.01 -1.27
C CYS A 110 4.88 -13.70 -0.27
N ASP A 111 4.52 -12.44 -0.12
CA ASP A 111 3.33 -12.03 0.64
C ASP A 111 2.12 -12.12 -0.30
N ILE A 112 1.46 -13.29 -0.27
CA ILE A 112 0.38 -13.74 -1.17
C ILE A 112 0.62 -13.52 -2.68
N ALA A 113 1.87 -13.28 -3.09
CA ALA A 113 2.23 -12.85 -4.45
C ALA A 113 2.65 -14.05 -5.34
N PRO A 114 1.78 -14.57 -6.21
CA PRO A 114 2.06 -15.74 -7.06
C PRO A 114 3.21 -15.50 -8.04
N LEU A 115 3.43 -14.26 -8.53
CA LEU A 115 4.57 -13.96 -9.40
C LEU A 115 5.90 -14.26 -8.72
N GLY A 116 6.02 -14.00 -7.41
CA GLY A 116 7.26 -14.27 -6.66
C GLY A 116 7.61 -15.76 -6.64
N ILE A 117 6.61 -16.63 -6.52
CA ILE A 117 6.80 -18.09 -6.52
C ILE A 117 7.33 -18.55 -7.90
N ALA A 118 6.70 -18.07 -8.98
CA ALA A 118 7.14 -18.40 -10.34
C ALA A 118 8.57 -17.90 -10.61
N VAL A 119 8.91 -16.69 -10.14
CA VAL A 119 10.25 -16.11 -10.28
C VAL A 119 11.28 -16.91 -9.47
N ALA A 120 10.96 -17.33 -8.25
CA ALA A 120 11.84 -18.15 -7.42
C ALA A 120 12.17 -19.48 -8.10
N ALA A 121 11.14 -20.18 -8.61
CA ALA A 121 11.31 -21.42 -9.35
C ALA A 121 12.19 -21.23 -10.60
N ALA A 122 11.95 -20.17 -11.37
CA ALA A 122 12.76 -19.85 -12.55
C ALA A 122 14.22 -19.47 -12.20
N ALA A 123 14.45 -18.91 -11.02
CA ALA A 123 15.78 -18.57 -10.52
C ALA A 123 16.52 -19.75 -9.86
N GLY A 124 15.82 -20.87 -9.60
CA GLY A 124 16.35 -21.98 -8.80
C GLY A 124 16.60 -21.60 -7.34
N LEU A 125 15.81 -20.65 -6.80
CA LEU A 125 15.90 -20.18 -5.42
C LEU A 125 14.71 -20.69 -4.60
N PRO A 126 14.90 -20.96 -3.30
CA PRO A 126 13.80 -21.34 -2.43
C PRO A 126 12.77 -20.21 -2.30
N SER A 127 11.51 -20.59 -2.25
CA SER A 127 10.35 -19.72 -2.09
C SER A 127 9.64 -19.97 -0.76
N VAL A 128 9.27 -18.89 -0.07
CA VAL A 128 8.48 -18.93 1.15
C VAL A 128 7.24 -18.09 0.94
N LEU A 129 6.08 -18.74 0.89
CA LEU A 129 4.78 -18.08 0.86
C LEU A 129 4.36 -17.70 2.28
N ILE A 130 4.06 -16.42 2.49
CA ILE A 130 3.43 -15.90 3.70
C ILE A 130 2.01 -15.47 3.34
N GLU A 131 1.04 -16.07 4.01
CA GLU A 131 -0.37 -15.88 3.67
C GLU A 131 -1.27 -16.03 4.90
N ASN A 132 -2.52 -15.61 4.73
CA ASN A 132 -3.61 -15.89 5.67
C ASN A 132 -4.88 -16.30 4.89
N PHE A 133 -4.97 -15.77 3.66
CA PHE A 133 -5.73 -16.30 2.54
C PHE A 133 -4.85 -16.27 1.28
N THR A 134 -5.33 -16.90 0.22
CA THR A 134 -4.74 -16.86 -1.12
C THR A 134 -5.80 -16.44 -2.15
N TRP A 135 -5.37 -15.97 -3.33
CA TRP A 135 -6.30 -15.43 -4.33
C TRP A 135 -7.25 -16.47 -4.90
N GLU A 136 -6.81 -17.72 -5.07
CA GLU A 136 -7.67 -18.83 -5.47
C GLU A 136 -8.76 -19.14 -4.45
N TRP A 137 -8.51 -18.91 -3.14
CA TRP A 137 -9.54 -19.04 -2.12
C TRP A 137 -10.59 -17.93 -2.23
N ILE A 138 -10.15 -16.69 -2.41
CA ILE A 138 -11.06 -15.55 -2.63
C ILE A 138 -11.92 -15.79 -3.87
N TYR A 139 -11.31 -16.20 -4.99
CA TYR A 139 -12.04 -16.46 -6.23
C TYR A 139 -12.98 -17.65 -6.14
N ALA A 140 -12.67 -18.67 -5.32
CA ALA A 140 -13.61 -19.76 -5.05
C ALA A 140 -14.91 -19.26 -4.42
N GLY A 141 -14.83 -18.30 -3.49
CA GLY A 141 -16.00 -17.70 -2.84
C GLY A 141 -16.86 -16.84 -3.77
N LEU A 142 -16.32 -16.41 -4.92
CA LEU A 142 -16.98 -15.55 -5.89
C LEU A 142 -17.39 -16.32 -7.17
N GLU A 143 -16.96 -17.57 -7.33
CA GLU A 143 -17.13 -18.36 -8.57
C GLU A 143 -18.60 -18.61 -8.92
N GLU A 144 -19.49 -18.75 -7.92
CA GLU A 144 -20.93 -18.95 -8.16
C GLU A 144 -21.55 -17.75 -8.89
N ALA A 145 -21.20 -16.53 -8.47
CA ALA A 145 -21.68 -15.31 -9.10
C ALA A 145 -20.89 -14.95 -10.38
N TYR A 146 -19.61 -15.35 -10.45
CA TYR A 146 -18.70 -15.04 -11.55
C TYR A 146 -17.93 -16.28 -12.03
N PRO A 147 -18.57 -17.17 -12.83
CA PRO A 147 -17.98 -18.44 -13.26
C PRO A 147 -16.65 -18.31 -14.02
N ASP A 148 -16.41 -17.16 -14.66
CA ASP A 148 -15.18 -16.88 -15.41
C ASP A 148 -13.93 -16.81 -14.51
N LEU A 149 -14.10 -16.67 -13.19
CA LEU A 149 -12.98 -16.75 -12.24
C LEU A 149 -12.37 -18.15 -12.16
N ARG A 150 -13.11 -19.19 -12.55
CA ARG A 150 -12.66 -20.59 -12.41
C ARG A 150 -11.32 -20.86 -13.09
N ARG A 151 -11.08 -20.29 -14.28
CA ARG A 151 -9.80 -20.48 -15.00
C ARG A 151 -8.62 -19.84 -14.25
N HIS A 152 -8.84 -18.67 -13.67
CA HIS A 152 -7.82 -17.93 -12.91
C HIS A 152 -7.55 -18.61 -11.58
N ARG A 153 -8.60 -19.06 -10.89
CA ARG A 153 -8.50 -19.87 -9.68
C ARG A 153 -7.67 -21.13 -9.92
N CYS A 154 -7.96 -21.90 -10.96
CA CYS A 154 -7.22 -23.12 -11.28
C CYS A 154 -5.74 -22.85 -11.59
N TYR A 155 -5.45 -21.78 -12.34
CA TYR A 155 -4.07 -21.39 -12.65
C TYR A 155 -3.30 -20.96 -11.39
N LEU A 156 -3.91 -20.12 -10.56
CA LEU A 156 -3.30 -19.62 -9.32
C LEU A 156 -3.09 -20.73 -8.28
N ALA A 157 -4.03 -21.67 -8.16
CA ALA A 157 -3.87 -22.81 -7.27
C ALA A 157 -2.58 -23.60 -7.57
N GLN A 158 -2.21 -23.75 -8.84
CA GLN A 158 -0.96 -24.41 -9.22
C GLN A 158 0.27 -23.60 -8.79
N LEU A 159 0.23 -22.27 -8.96
CA LEU A 159 1.34 -21.41 -8.53
C LEU A 159 1.51 -21.40 -7.01
N PHE A 160 0.43 -21.27 -6.24
CA PHE A 160 0.52 -21.28 -4.78
C PHE A 160 0.93 -22.64 -4.20
N ALA A 161 0.57 -23.74 -4.87
CA ALA A 161 1.02 -25.08 -4.50
C ALA A 161 2.52 -25.32 -4.77
N ALA A 162 3.13 -24.52 -5.65
CA ALA A 162 4.54 -24.64 -6.01
C ALA A 162 5.51 -23.92 -5.04
N ALA A 163 5.00 -23.28 -3.99
CA ALA A 163 5.86 -22.69 -2.96
C ALA A 163 6.60 -23.77 -2.16
N ASP A 164 7.91 -23.63 -1.94
CA ASP A 164 8.72 -24.62 -1.23
C ASP A 164 8.37 -24.69 0.27
N HIS A 165 8.05 -23.52 0.83
CA HIS A 165 7.63 -23.37 2.23
C HIS A 165 6.41 -22.47 2.31
N ARG A 166 5.54 -22.76 3.30
CA ARG A 166 4.32 -21.99 3.56
C ARG A 166 4.24 -21.61 5.04
N ILE A 167 3.96 -20.35 5.30
CA ILE A 167 3.70 -19.78 6.62
C ILE A 167 2.31 -19.15 6.60
N GLN A 168 1.40 -19.67 7.42
CA GLN A 168 0.05 -19.14 7.59
C GLN A 168 0.00 -18.24 8.84
N ALA A 169 -0.21 -16.94 8.63
CA ALA A 169 -0.43 -15.97 9.68
C ALA A 169 -1.91 -15.95 10.05
N GLU A 170 -2.21 -16.09 11.34
CA GLU A 170 -3.59 -16.06 11.82
C GLU A 170 -4.25 -14.68 11.58
N PRO A 171 -5.57 -14.64 11.33
CA PRO A 171 -6.48 -15.77 11.18
C PRO A 171 -6.30 -16.50 9.83
N VAL A 172 -6.30 -17.84 9.87
CA VAL A 172 -6.10 -18.68 8.69
C VAL A 172 -7.44 -19.04 8.04
N CYS A 173 -7.63 -18.70 6.77
CA CYS A 173 -8.86 -18.99 6.03
C CYS A 173 -9.00 -20.48 5.67
N VAL A 174 -7.92 -21.12 5.21
CA VAL A 174 -7.88 -22.56 4.93
C VAL A 174 -6.56 -23.14 5.40
N ALA A 175 -6.60 -24.02 6.40
CA ALA A 175 -5.41 -24.70 6.89
C ALA A 175 -4.78 -25.57 5.78
N GLN A 176 -3.45 -25.47 5.63
CA GLN A 176 -2.69 -26.25 4.66
C GLN A 176 -1.79 -27.25 5.38
N ALA A 177 -1.84 -28.51 4.95
CA ALA A 177 -1.00 -29.56 5.52
C ALA A 177 0.49 -29.24 5.31
N GLY A 178 1.30 -29.37 6.36
CA GLY A 178 2.74 -29.09 6.32
C GLY A 178 3.10 -27.60 6.34
N ALA A 179 2.13 -26.69 6.42
CA ALA A 179 2.42 -25.27 6.61
C ALA A 179 2.79 -24.96 8.06
N PHE A 180 3.73 -24.03 8.24
CA PHE A 180 3.97 -23.41 9.54
C PHE A 180 2.85 -22.44 9.85
N THR A 181 2.52 -22.27 11.13
CA THR A 181 1.56 -21.28 11.59
C THR A 181 2.23 -20.26 12.50
N THR A 182 1.71 -19.04 12.49
CA THR A 182 2.16 -17.95 13.38
C THR A 182 0.97 -17.10 13.79
N PRO A 183 1.00 -16.48 15.00
CA PRO A 183 0.07 -15.41 15.34
C PRO A 183 0.08 -14.29 14.30
N PRO A 184 -0.91 -13.37 14.34
CA PRO A 184 -0.98 -12.25 13.42
C PRO A 184 0.34 -11.48 13.36
N ILE A 185 0.86 -11.30 12.16
CA ILE A 185 2.11 -10.58 11.93
C ILE A 185 1.79 -9.08 11.84
N ALA A 186 2.28 -8.31 12.82
CA ALA A 186 2.08 -6.87 12.88
C ALA A 186 3.37 -6.13 13.18
N ARG A 187 3.43 -4.86 12.77
CA ARG A 187 4.55 -3.97 13.11
C ARG A 187 4.58 -3.75 14.64
N ARG A 188 5.80 -3.66 15.18
CA ARG A 188 5.97 -3.32 16.61
C ARG A 188 5.46 -1.89 16.88
N PRO A 189 4.73 -1.67 17.99
CA PRO A 189 4.41 -0.33 18.45
C PRO A 189 5.70 0.49 18.66
N ARG A 190 5.75 1.70 18.10
CA ARG A 190 6.90 2.61 18.22
C ARG A 190 6.72 3.67 19.31
N GLN A 191 5.50 3.87 19.76
CA GLN A 191 5.13 4.91 20.72
C GLN A 191 4.15 4.32 21.72
N THR A 192 4.24 4.82 22.95
CA THR A 192 3.35 4.45 24.03
C THR A 192 1.97 5.07 23.84
N ARG A 193 0.97 4.50 24.51
CA ARG A 193 -0.37 5.08 24.59
C ARG A 193 -0.33 6.55 25.05
N THR A 194 0.49 6.84 26.06
CA THR A 194 0.60 8.18 26.65
C THR A 194 1.11 9.19 25.63
N GLU A 195 2.21 8.87 24.93
CA GLU A 195 2.79 9.77 23.91
C GLU A 195 1.82 10.01 22.76
N ILE A 196 1.15 8.96 22.26
CA ILE A 196 0.17 9.09 21.18
C ILE A 196 -0.97 10.01 21.61
N ARG A 197 -1.52 9.82 22.81
CA ARG A 197 -2.64 10.64 23.31
C ARG A 197 -2.25 12.10 23.54
N GLN A 198 -1.06 12.36 24.08
CA GLN A 198 -0.52 13.71 24.23
C GLN A 198 -0.38 14.41 22.87
N ARG A 199 0.18 13.71 21.86
CA ARG A 199 0.31 14.26 20.50
C ARG A 199 -1.04 14.55 19.84
N LEU A 200 -2.07 13.77 20.15
CA LEU A 200 -3.42 13.95 19.64
C LEU A 200 -4.26 14.95 20.45
N GLY A 201 -3.74 15.48 21.57
CA GLY A 201 -4.50 16.37 22.46
C GLY A 201 -5.63 15.67 23.24
N VAL A 202 -5.56 14.35 23.39
CA VAL A 202 -6.59 13.53 24.03
C VAL A 202 -6.22 13.25 25.49
N ALA A 203 -7.11 13.53 26.44
CA ALA A 203 -6.88 13.23 27.86
C ALA A 203 -6.63 11.73 28.11
N ALA A 204 -5.82 11.35 29.10
CA ALA A 204 -5.36 9.95 29.28
C ALA A 204 -6.48 8.89 29.36
N ASN A 205 -7.59 9.24 29.99
CA ASN A 205 -8.73 8.34 30.27
C ASN A 205 -9.97 8.64 29.43
N ALA A 206 -9.93 9.62 28.52
CA ALA A 206 -11.09 9.93 27.67
C ALA A 206 -11.46 8.73 26.76
N PRO A 207 -12.74 8.39 26.61
CA PRO A 207 -13.16 7.46 25.57
C PRO A 207 -12.72 7.97 24.20
N LEU A 208 -12.06 7.10 23.42
CA LEU A 208 -11.56 7.43 22.09
C LEU A 208 -11.91 6.28 21.15
N VAL A 209 -12.60 6.60 20.05
CA VAL A 209 -12.95 5.65 18.99
C VAL A 209 -12.21 6.02 17.72
N LEU A 210 -11.47 5.07 17.15
CA LEU A 210 -10.85 5.22 15.84
C LEU A 210 -11.86 4.78 14.76
N LEU A 211 -12.21 5.70 13.86
CA LEU A 211 -13.03 5.42 12.69
C LEU A 211 -12.14 5.43 11.45
N THR A 212 -11.93 4.27 10.84
CA THR A 212 -11.05 4.13 9.68
C THR A 212 -11.55 3.04 8.75
N MET A 213 -11.49 3.30 7.44
CA MET A 213 -11.69 2.33 6.37
C MET A 213 -10.36 1.84 5.78
N GLY A 214 -9.27 1.98 6.55
CA GLY A 214 -7.92 1.65 6.11
C GLY A 214 -7.29 2.74 5.24
N GLY A 215 -6.65 2.32 4.15
CA GLY A 215 -5.89 3.21 3.25
C GLY A 215 -6.72 3.99 2.24
N ALA A 216 -8.04 3.85 2.22
CA ALA A 216 -8.94 4.55 1.31
C ALA A 216 -9.58 5.77 1.98
N ALA A 217 -9.77 6.84 1.22
CA ALA A 217 -10.57 7.98 1.65
C ALA A 217 -12.04 7.55 1.80
N TRP A 218 -12.69 7.97 2.87
CA TRP A 218 -14.08 7.64 3.13
C TRP A 218 -14.83 8.83 3.71
N GLU A 219 -16.04 9.08 3.20
CA GLU A 219 -16.92 10.10 3.72
C GLU A 219 -17.87 9.49 4.77
N TYR A 220 -17.75 9.97 6.01
CA TYR A 220 -18.55 9.47 7.12
C TYR A 220 -19.78 10.38 7.32
N ALA A 221 -20.79 10.23 6.48
CA ALA A 221 -22.01 11.06 6.53
C ALA A 221 -22.76 11.01 7.89
N PHE A 222 -22.50 9.98 8.70
CA PHE A 222 -23.11 9.80 10.02
C PHE A 222 -22.39 10.55 11.16
N LEU A 223 -21.24 11.20 10.92
CA LEU A 223 -20.46 11.86 11.99
C LEU A 223 -21.25 12.88 12.80
N PRO A 224 -22.05 13.80 12.21
CA PRO A 224 -22.76 14.81 13.01
C PRO A 224 -23.77 14.19 13.98
N ARG A 225 -24.41 13.09 13.57
CA ARG A 225 -25.32 12.33 14.44
C ARG A 225 -24.57 11.62 15.55
N LEU A 226 -23.40 11.05 15.23
CA LEU A 226 -22.56 10.33 16.15
C LEU A 226 -22.02 11.25 17.26
N THR A 227 -21.50 12.42 16.91
CA THR A 227 -20.96 13.41 17.85
C THR A 227 -22.04 14.03 18.72
N THR A 228 -23.26 14.20 18.18
CA THR A 228 -24.41 14.69 18.96
C THR A 228 -24.91 13.64 19.96
N ALA A 229 -24.96 12.37 19.55
CA ALA A 229 -25.46 11.28 20.38
C ALA A 229 -24.47 10.83 21.47
N GLN A 230 -23.16 11.09 21.28
CA GLN A 230 -22.09 10.61 22.16
C GLN A 230 -21.08 11.75 22.47
N PRO A 231 -21.48 12.80 23.21
CA PRO A 231 -20.63 13.97 23.45
C PRO A 231 -19.39 13.67 24.30
N ASP A 232 -19.42 12.61 25.11
CA ASP A 232 -18.31 12.20 25.98
C ASP A 232 -17.25 11.34 25.26
N ILE A 233 -17.49 10.98 24.00
CA ILE A 233 -16.59 10.16 23.19
C ILE A 233 -15.89 11.03 22.15
N GLN A 234 -14.56 10.94 22.12
CA GLN A 234 -13.78 11.53 21.04
C GLN A 234 -13.66 10.55 19.87
N PHE A 235 -13.85 11.04 18.66
CA PHE A 235 -13.71 10.25 17.43
C PHE A 235 -12.46 10.69 16.67
N LEU A 236 -11.56 9.75 16.42
CA LEU A 236 -10.34 9.96 15.62
C LEU A 236 -10.56 9.39 14.23
N ILE A 237 -10.32 10.22 13.21
CA ILE A 237 -10.44 9.83 11.80
C ILE A 237 -9.09 10.06 11.12
N PRO A 238 -8.41 9.01 10.66
CA PRO A 238 -7.17 9.16 9.90
C PRO A 238 -7.47 9.81 8.55
N GLY A 239 -6.77 10.89 8.22
CA GLY A 239 -6.74 11.43 6.86
C GLY A 239 -7.98 12.20 6.37
N SER A 240 -8.90 12.62 7.24
CA SER A 240 -9.97 13.55 6.85
C SER A 240 -9.48 15.00 6.85
N VAL A 241 -8.59 15.36 5.91
CA VAL A 241 -8.26 16.76 5.64
C VAL A 241 -8.22 16.98 4.14
N SER A 242 -9.02 17.93 3.67
CA SER A 242 -9.32 18.25 2.26
C SER A 242 -8.15 18.79 1.43
N GLN A 243 -6.90 18.61 1.88
CA GLN A 243 -5.70 18.97 1.15
C GLN A 243 -4.68 17.83 1.22
N VAL A 244 -4.69 16.98 0.19
CA VAL A 244 -3.45 16.36 -0.26
C VAL A 244 -2.67 17.47 -0.96
N GLU A 245 -1.89 18.25 -0.22
CA GLU A 245 -0.76 18.93 -0.85
C GLU A 245 0.11 17.82 -1.44
N ARG A 246 0.13 17.71 -2.77
CA ARG A 246 1.12 16.90 -3.49
C ARG A 246 2.49 17.50 -3.19
N TRP A 247 3.09 17.08 -2.09
CA TRP A 247 4.49 17.34 -1.79
C TRP A 247 5.34 16.39 -2.64
N TRP A 248 5.56 16.78 -3.90
CA TRP A 248 6.70 16.30 -4.67
C TRP A 248 7.37 17.50 -5.34
N PRO A 249 8.66 17.78 -5.04
CA PRO A 249 9.45 18.66 -5.88
C PRO A 249 9.68 17.94 -7.21
N THR A 250 9.02 18.39 -8.28
CA THR A 250 9.46 18.08 -9.63
C THR A 250 10.86 18.67 -9.83
N LYS A 251 11.90 17.89 -9.54
CA LYS A 251 13.20 18.15 -10.15
C LYS A 251 13.08 17.79 -11.61
N SER A 252 13.06 18.83 -12.43
CA SER A 252 13.55 18.81 -13.79
C SER A 252 14.94 18.18 -13.80
N SER A 253 15.04 16.92 -14.18
CA SER A 253 16.26 16.37 -14.75
C SER A 253 15.92 15.88 -16.14
N THR A 254 16.41 16.65 -17.12
CA THR A 254 16.51 16.26 -18.52
C THR A 254 17.30 14.95 -18.58
N VAL A 255 16.61 13.81 -18.65
CA VAL A 255 17.25 12.55 -19.00
C VAL A 255 17.34 12.53 -20.52
N SER A 256 18.51 12.88 -21.03
CA SER A 256 18.91 12.63 -22.42
C SER A 256 18.91 11.11 -22.65
N THR A 257 17.85 10.60 -23.27
CA THR A 257 17.85 9.26 -23.87
C THR A 257 18.15 9.42 -25.36
N SER A 258 19.43 9.34 -25.72
CA SER A 258 19.85 9.11 -27.10
C SER A 258 19.56 7.65 -27.46
N VAL A 259 18.43 7.40 -28.12
CA VAL A 259 18.17 6.13 -28.80
C VAL A 259 18.64 6.25 -30.25
N PRO A 260 19.57 5.41 -30.74
CA PRO A 260 19.94 5.40 -32.16
C PRO A 260 18.74 5.02 -33.03
N GLY A 261 18.47 5.85 -34.04
CA GLY A 261 17.27 5.78 -34.86
C GLY A 261 17.11 4.46 -35.61
N ASN A 262 15.96 3.84 -35.45
CA ASN A 262 15.53 2.75 -36.31
C ASN A 262 14.56 3.28 -37.38
N ARG A 263 14.96 3.12 -38.64
CA ARG A 263 14.25 3.60 -39.83
C ARG A 263 12.88 2.92 -39.95
N ARG A 264 11.80 3.70 -39.88
CA ARG A 264 10.44 3.24 -40.24
C ARG A 264 10.26 3.31 -41.76
N ARG A 265 9.91 2.17 -42.37
CA ARG A 265 9.30 2.10 -43.71
C ARG A 265 7.78 2.37 -43.62
N PRO A 266 7.14 2.85 -44.70
CA PRO A 266 5.89 3.60 -44.61
C PRO A 266 4.63 2.73 -44.56
N ARG A 267 3.58 3.23 -43.89
CA ARG A 267 2.20 2.71 -44.01
C ARG A 267 1.43 3.50 -45.08
N PRO A 268 0.48 2.88 -45.81
CA PRO A 268 -0.29 3.53 -46.86
C PRO A 268 -1.41 4.43 -46.31
N SER A 269 -1.83 5.35 -47.16
CA SER A 269 -2.74 6.48 -46.97
C SER A 269 -4.23 6.16 -47.09
N CYS A 270 -5.03 6.72 -46.17
CA CYS A 270 -6.42 7.23 -46.28
C CYS A 270 -6.96 7.29 -44.84
N CYS A 271 -7.53 8.36 -44.27
CA CYS A 271 -8.23 9.52 -44.80
C CYS A 271 -7.83 10.78 -44.00
N ARG A 272 -7.89 11.93 -44.69
CA ARG A 272 -7.82 13.27 -44.08
C ARG A 272 -9.17 13.59 -43.45
N ASN A 273 -9.17 14.25 -42.30
CA ASN A 273 -9.87 15.52 -42.13
C ASN A 273 -9.37 16.26 -40.88
N SER A 274 -9.08 17.52 -41.12
CA SER A 274 -8.67 18.58 -40.21
C SER A 274 -9.88 19.33 -39.70
N VAL A 275 -9.89 19.73 -38.42
CA VAL A 275 -10.29 21.08 -37.96
C VAL A 275 -9.53 21.38 -36.66
N ALA A 276 -8.92 22.56 -36.62
CA ALA A 276 -8.34 23.21 -35.45
C ALA A 276 -9.37 24.15 -34.83
N ASP A 277 -9.34 24.36 -33.51
CA ASP A 277 -9.50 25.71 -32.96
C ASP A 277 -9.05 25.81 -31.50
N SER A 278 -8.81 27.05 -31.09
CA SER A 278 -7.89 27.46 -30.05
C SER A 278 -8.53 28.42 -29.04
N VAL A 279 -7.79 28.69 -27.95
CA VAL A 279 -7.83 29.86 -27.05
C VAL A 279 -8.74 29.78 -25.80
N GLY A 280 -8.14 30.10 -24.64
CA GLY A 280 -8.89 30.59 -23.47
C GLY A 280 -8.17 30.55 -22.12
N ARG A 281 -7.14 31.38 -21.90
CA ARG A 281 -6.57 31.65 -20.56
C ARG A 281 -7.61 32.34 -19.64
N ARG A 282 -7.69 31.94 -18.37
CA ARG A 282 -7.91 32.87 -17.25
C ARG A 282 -6.98 32.56 -16.08
N LYS A 283 -6.20 33.58 -15.71
CA LYS A 283 -5.41 33.64 -14.48
C LYS A 283 -6.33 34.09 -13.35
N SER A 284 -6.28 33.40 -12.22
CA SER A 284 -6.82 33.90 -10.94
C SER A 284 -5.65 33.99 -9.98
N THR A 285 -5.28 35.21 -9.64
CA THR A 285 -4.27 35.55 -8.63
C THR A 285 -4.92 35.45 -7.25
N LEU A 286 -4.34 34.69 -6.32
CA LEU A 286 -4.64 34.82 -4.90
C LEU A 286 -3.33 34.84 -4.10
N LEU A 287 -3.24 35.79 -3.17
CA LEU A 287 -2.07 36.17 -2.40
C LEU A 287 -1.41 34.99 -1.67
N MET A 288 -0.10 34.86 -1.86
CA MET A 288 0.80 34.09 -1.02
C MET A 288 1.35 35.01 0.08
N ALA A 289 1.15 34.63 1.35
CA ALA A 289 1.95 35.14 2.46
C ALA A 289 2.80 33.98 2.98
N GLY A 290 4.05 33.91 2.50
CA GLY A 290 5.08 33.09 3.13
C GLY A 290 5.70 33.87 4.28
N MET A 291 5.82 33.22 5.43
CA MET A 291 7.04 33.19 6.27
C MET A 291 6.72 32.75 7.71
N SER A 292 7.52 31.79 8.17
CA SER A 292 8.05 31.69 9.54
C SER A 292 7.12 31.22 10.67
N THR A 293 7.45 30.02 11.19
CA THR A 293 7.29 29.55 12.59
C THR A 293 6.22 30.19 13.48
N PRO A 294 5.27 29.41 14.02
CA PRO A 294 4.58 29.78 15.25
C PRO A 294 5.10 28.95 16.43
N SER A 295 5.85 29.62 17.29
CA SER A 295 5.88 29.31 18.71
C SER A 295 4.46 29.38 19.27
N LEU A 296 4.14 28.46 20.17
CA LEU A 296 2.93 28.48 20.99
C LEU A 296 2.82 29.83 21.71
N ARG A 297 1.73 30.59 21.47
CA ARG A 297 1.23 31.58 22.42
C ARG A 297 -0.19 31.22 22.82
N MET A 298 -0.34 30.88 24.08
CA MET A 298 -1.61 30.84 24.79
C MET A 298 -2.16 32.27 24.91
N SER A 299 -3.43 32.46 24.58
CA SER A 299 -4.17 33.66 25.01
C SER A 299 -4.75 33.40 26.40
N GLU A 300 -4.16 34.03 27.41
CA GLU A 300 -4.74 34.16 28.75
C GLU A 300 -5.94 35.11 28.69
N THR A 301 -7.10 34.63 29.10
CA THR A 301 -8.22 35.49 29.51
C THR A 301 -8.00 35.95 30.94
N LYS A 302 -7.66 37.24 31.14
CA LYS A 302 -7.69 37.89 32.45
C LYS A 302 -9.13 38.05 32.96
N PRO A 303 -9.37 37.96 34.28
CA PRO A 303 -10.69 38.16 34.86
C PRO A 303 -11.05 39.65 34.94
N HIS A 304 -12.31 39.97 34.68
CA HIS A 304 -12.88 41.29 34.93
C HIS A 304 -13.11 41.48 36.44
N SER A 305 -12.51 42.52 36.98
CA SER A 305 -12.76 43.07 38.30
C SER A 305 -13.80 44.20 38.23
N SER A 306 -14.83 44.09 39.08
CA SER A 306 -15.66 45.18 39.61
C SER A 306 -16.20 44.65 40.94
N GLY A 307 -16.08 45.25 42.12
CA GLY A 307 -15.73 46.61 42.51
C GLY A 307 -16.82 47.15 43.44
N SER A 308 -16.55 47.18 44.77
CA SER A 308 -17.28 47.89 45.85
C SER A 308 -18.67 47.34 46.25
N SER A 309 -19.20 47.37 47.48
CA SER A 309 -18.97 48.18 48.70
C SER A 309 -19.84 47.65 49.88
N GLY A 310 -19.43 47.91 51.13
CA GLY A 310 -20.31 48.06 52.32
C GLY A 310 -20.35 46.83 53.27
N SER A 311 -19.67 46.81 54.42
CA SER A 311 -19.97 47.50 55.71
C SER A 311 -21.12 46.85 56.51
N ALA A 312 -20.77 45.96 57.44
CA ALA A 312 -21.19 45.88 58.86
C ALA A 312 -20.67 44.57 59.45
#